data_AF-A0AAW1QK13-F1
#
_entry.id   AF-A0AAW1QK13-F1
#
_cell.length_a   1.000
_cell.length_b   1.000
_cell.length_c   1.000
_cell.angle_alpha   90.00
_cell.angle_beta   90.00
_cell.angle_gamma   90.00
#
_symmetry.space_group_name_H-M   'P 1'
#
loop_
_entity.id
_entity.type
_entity.pdbx_description
1 polymer ?
#
loop_
_entity_poly.entity_id
_entity_poly.type
_entity_poly.pdbx_seq_one_letter_code
_entity_poly.pdbx_strand_id
1 'polypeptide(L)'
;MNAVMHSQSVQKKEISSLQKRLKQYDPSSAPALALTATIERTEKRFANYGKSGLLCGNDGLPHLIADPGLALRFGHAGEVFIPTIGFLYIAGWIGYVGRQYLNIVKGEKKPTEKEIIIDVPLALRLSLQGAAWPLKAVRELQQGSLVERAENITVSPR
;
A
#
# COMPACT_ATOMS: atom_id res chain seq x y z
N MET A 1 3.48 4.02 31.86
CA MET A 1 2.74 5.26 32.22
C MET A 1 3.18 6.48 31.41
N ASN A 2 4.49 6.70 31.15
CA ASN A 2 4.96 7.93 30.49
C ASN A 2 4.55 8.07 29.01
N ALA A 3 4.64 7.01 28.19
CA ALA A 3 4.34 7.09 26.76
C ALA A 3 2.86 7.42 26.45
N VAL A 4 1.92 6.84 27.21
CA VAL A 4 0.47 7.14 27.07
C VAL A 4 0.17 8.59 27.44
N MET A 5 0.82 9.12 28.48
CA MET A 5 0.67 10.54 28.85
C MET A 5 1.23 11.48 27.77
N HIS A 6 2.33 11.13 27.11
CA HIS A 6 2.88 11.93 26.01
C HIS A 6 1.95 11.96 24.79
N SER A 7 1.38 10.82 24.39
CA SER A 7 0.41 10.76 23.28
C SER A 7 -0.84 11.61 23.55
N GLN A 8 -1.39 11.56 24.78
CA GLN A 8 -2.51 12.41 25.19
C GLN A 8 -2.16 13.90 25.18
N SER A 9 -0.91 14.25 25.52
CA SER A 9 -0.43 15.64 25.44
C SER A 9 -0.39 16.15 24.00
N VAL A 10 0.09 15.32 23.06
CA VAL A 10 0.08 15.64 21.62
C VAL A 10 -1.35 15.84 21.13
N GLN A 11 -2.28 14.94 21.47
CA GLN A 11 -3.69 15.06 21.10
C GLN A 11 -4.30 16.38 21.61
N LYS A 12 -4.11 16.70 22.90
CA LYS A 12 -4.64 17.94 23.50
C LYS A 12 -4.10 19.19 22.82
N LYS A 13 -2.80 19.20 22.49
CA LYS A 13 -2.16 20.31 21.78
C LYS A 13 -2.77 20.51 20.39
N GLU A 14 -2.98 19.44 19.64
CA GLU A 14 -3.57 19.50 18.29
C GLU A 14 -5.03 19.99 18.33
N ILE A 15 -5.86 19.44 19.23
CA ILE A 15 -7.25 19.85 19.41
C ILE A 15 -7.34 21.31 19.88
N SER A 16 -6.52 21.73 20.85
CA SER A 16 -6.47 23.12 21.33
C SER A 16 -6.17 24.11 20.21
N SER A 17 -5.23 23.77 19.32
CA SER A 17 -4.92 24.60 18.14
C SER A 17 -6.11 24.72 17.19
N LEU A 18 -6.84 23.62 16.94
CA LEU A 18 -8.04 23.63 16.11
C LEU A 18 -9.18 24.42 16.76
N GLN A 19 -9.37 24.29 18.07
CA GLN A 19 -10.35 25.07 18.84
C GLN A 19 -10.03 26.57 18.83
N LYS A 20 -8.74 26.94 18.92
CA LYS A 20 -8.32 28.34 18.81
C LYS A 20 -8.69 28.94 17.45
N ARG A 21 -8.54 28.17 16.36
CA ARG A 21 -8.96 28.58 15.01
C ARG A 21 -10.48 28.63 14.87
N LEU A 22 -11.20 27.68 15.48
CA LEU A 22 -12.66 27.62 15.44
C LEU A 22 -13.30 28.89 16.00
N LYS A 23 -12.73 29.47 17.07
CA LYS A 23 -13.20 30.72 17.69
C LYS A 23 -13.14 31.96 16.77
N GLN A 24 -12.43 31.88 15.64
CA GLN A 24 -12.31 32.99 14.68
C GLN A 24 -13.47 33.04 13.67
N TYR A 25 -14.31 32.00 13.65
CA TYR A 25 -15.39 31.85 12.67
C TYR A 25 -16.75 31.83 13.35
N ASP A 26 -17.77 32.30 12.63
CA ASP A 26 -19.16 32.18 13.08
C ASP A 26 -19.57 30.69 13.15
N PRO A 27 -20.29 30.24 14.21
CA PRO A 27 -20.69 28.84 14.36
C PRO A 27 -21.49 28.25 13.18
N SER A 28 -22.23 29.09 12.44
CA SER A 28 -23.04 28.67 11.30
C SER A 28 -22.28 28.70 9.96
N SER A 29 -21.03 29.16 9.97
CA SER A 29 -20.22 29.30 8.75
C SER A 29 -19.62 27.98 8.27
N ALA A 30 -19.45 27.83 6.95
CA ALA A 30 -18.81 26.65 6.35
C ALA A 30 -17.38 26.35 6.90
N PRO A 31 -16.52 27.35 7.18
CA PRO A 31 -15.23 27.12 7.83
C PRO A 31 -15.35 26.53 9.24
N ALA A 32 -16.35 26.94 10.03
CA ALA A 32 -16.58 26.39 11.35
C ALA A 32 -17.00 24.90 11.29
N LEU A 33 -17.90 24.55 10.35
CA LEU A 33 -18.28 23.15 10.10
C LEU A 33 -17.08 22.28 9.70
N ALA A 34 -16.22 22.78 8.81
CA ALA A 34 -15.02 22.07 8.37
C ALA A 34 -14.01 21.86 9.51
N LEU A 35 -13.86 22.84 10.41
CA LEU A 35 -13.00 22.74 11.59
C LEU A 35 -13.56 21.74 12.61
N THR A 36 -14.87 21.76 12.87
CA THR A 36 -15.54 20.77 13.74
C THR A 36 -15.36 19.35 13.20
N ALA A 37 -15.58 19.12 11.90
CA ALA A 37 -15.32 17.83 11.27
C ALA A 37 -13.83 17.40 11.37
N THR A 38 -12.90 18.36 11.34
CA THR A 38 -11.48 18.09 11.51
C THR A 38 -11.13 17.69 12.95
N ILE A 39 -11.74 18.34 13.94
CA ILE A 39 -11.60 17.94 15.36
C ILE A 39 -12.12 16.51 15.55
N GLU A 40 -13.32 16.20 15.03
CA GLU A 40 -13.90 14.86 15.13
C GLU A 40 -13.03 13.78 14.46
N ARG A 41 -12.49 14.06 13.27
CA ARG A 41 -11.52 13.16 12.61
C ARG A 41 -10.24 12.98 13.42
N THR A 42 -9.77 14.04 14.06
CA THR A 42 -8.57 14.01 14.90
C THR A 42 -8.79 13.12 16.12
N GLU A 43 -9.91 13.30 16.82
CA GLU A 43 -10.29 12.45 17.96
C GLU A 43 -10.45 10.99 17.55
N LYS A 44 -11.15 10.72 16.44
CA LYS A 44 -11.28 9.37 15.87
C LYS A 44 -9.92 8.75 15.54
N ARG A 45 -8.99 9.52 14.96
CA ARG A 45 -7.64 9.04 14.64
C ARG A 45 -6.88 8.59 15.88
N PHE A 46 -6.82 9.43 16.92
CA PHE A 46 -6.15 9.06 18.18
C PHE A 46 -6.82 7.87 18.87
N ALA A 47 -8.16 7.81 18.87
CA ALA A 47 -8.91 6.68 19.41
C ALA A 47 -8.61 5.38 18.66
N ASN A 48 -8.53 5.42 17.32
CA ASN A 48 -8.20 4.26 16.50
C ASN A 48 -6.77 3.78 16.75
N TYR A 49 -5.79 4.69 16.81
CA TYR A 49 -4.40 4.34 17.10
C TYR A 49 -4.24 3.73 18.50
N GLY A 50 -4.95 4.25 19.49
CA GLY A 50 -5.00 3.66 20.84
C GLY A 50 -5.63 2.26 20.85
N LYS A 51 -6.70 2.04 20.09
CA LYS A 51 -7.36 0.73 19.95
C LYS A 51 -6.49 -0.31 19.24
N SER A 52 -5.69 0.12 18.25
CA SER A 52 -4.78 -0.75 17.51
C SER A 52 -3.55 -1.18 18.31
N GLY A 53 -3.35 -0.66 19.53
CA GLY A 53 -2.23 -1.04 20.39
C GLY A 53 -0.87 -0.52 19.92
N LEU A 54 -0.82 0.52 19.08
CA LEU A 54 0.43 1.06 18.54
C LEU A 54 1.38 1.50 19.66
N LEU A 55 2.64 1.10 19.56
CA LEU A 55 3.66 1.46 20.55
C LEU A 55 4.09 2.91 20.35
N CYS A 56 4.09 3.71 21.41
CA CYS A 56 4.54 5.10 21.36
C CYS A 56 5.90 5.27 22.04
N GLY A 57 6.75 6.12 21.44
CA GLY A 57 8.02 6.52 22.02
C GLY A 57 7.88 7.62 23.08
N ASN A 58 9.02 8.18 23.48
CA ASN A 58 9.08 9.34 24.39
C ASN A 58 8.52 10.63 23.75
N ASP A 59 8.43 10.66 22.43
CA ASP A 59 7.80 11.71 21.63
C ASP A 59 6.26 11.65 21.67
N GLY A 60 5.67 10.55 22.15
CA GLY A 60 4.22 10.33 22.15
C GLY A 60 3.65 9.98 20.78
N LEU A 61 4.49 9.63 19.81
CA LEU A 61 4.09 9.26 18.45
C LEU A 61 4.12 7.74 18.26
N PRO A 62 3.22 7.16 17.45
CA PRO A 62 3.22 5.73 17.17
C PRO A 62 4.44 5.34 16.32
N HIS A 63 5.17 4.33 16.76
CA HIS A 63 6.33 3.73 16.09
C HIS A 63 5.94 2.33 15.63
N LEU A 64 6.38 1.95 14.43
CA LEU A 64 6.01 0.67 13.81
C LEU A 64 7.13 -0.36 13.96
N ILE A 65 6.75 -1.63 14.14
CA ILE A 65 7.65 -2.78 14.15
C ILE A 65 7.72 -3.37 12.74
N ALA A 66 8.90 -3.29 12.12
CA ALA A 66 9.16 -3.86 10.80
C ALA A 66 9.82 -5.24 10.81
N ASP A 67 10.13 -5.79 12.00
CA ASP A 67 10.64 -7.16 12.11
C ASP A 67 9.49 -8.18 12.15
N PRO A 68 9.41 -9.16 11.22
CA PRO A 68 8.32 -10.13 11.19
C PRO A 68 8.26 -11.00 12.45
N GLY A 69 9.41 -11.36 13.05
CA GLY A 69 9.44 -12.17 14.27
C GLY A 69 8.82 -11.45 15.47
N LEU A 70 9.24 -10.20 15.68
CA LEU A 70 8.69 -9.33 16.72
C LEU A 70 7.23 -8.97 16.45
N ALA A 71 6.88 -8.65 15.20
CA ALA A 71 5.52 -8.27 14.82
C ALA A 71 4.51 -9.41 15.05
N LEU A 72 4.85 -10.65 14.69
CA LEU A 72 3.97 -11.81 14.91
C LEU A 72 3.88 -12.18 16.40
N ARG A 73 5.00 -12.12 17.13
CA ARG A 73 5.06 -12.49 18.55
C ARG A 73 4.26 -11.53 19.44
N PHE A 74 4.30 -10.24 19.14
CA PHE A 74 3.69 -9.21 19.98
C PHE A 74 2.37 -8.66 19.43
N GLY A 75 1.83 -9.25 18.36
CA GLY A 75 0.52 -8.85 17.81
C GLY A 75 0.54 -7.58 16.96
N HIS A 76 1.70 -7.16 16.46
CA HIS A 76 1.91 -5.97 15.62
C HIS A 76 2.01 -6.31 14.11
N ALA A 77 1.55 -7.49 13.69
CA ALA A 77 1.61 -7.93 12.29
C ALA A 77 0.85 -7.02 11.31
N GLY A 78 -0.17 -6.30 11.80
CA GLY A 78 -0.94 -5.34 11.00
C GLY A 78 -0.20 -4.05 10.63
N GLU A 79 0.94 -3.76 11.26
CA GLU A 79 1.68 -2.51 11.06
C GLU A 79 2.46 -2.51 9.74
N VAL A 80 3.25 -3.55 9.51
CA VAL A 80 4.14 -3.65 8.33
C VAL A 80 3.98 -5.00 7.63
N PHE A 81 3.99 -6.11 8.38
CA PHE A 81 4.03 -7.46 7.81
C PHE A 81 2.86 -7.78 6.86
N ILE A 82 1.62 -7.61 7.31
CA ILE A 82 0.43 -7.84 6.48
C ILE A 82 0.39 -6.88 5.28
N PRO A 83 0.58 -5.55 5.47
CA PRO A 83 0.70 -4.61 4.34
C PRO A 83 1.76 -5.00 3.30
N THR A 84 2.93 -5.50 3.72
CA THR A 84 3.99 -5.95 2.82
C THR A 84 3.54 -7.12 1.94
N ILE A 85 2.87 -8.12 2.52
CA ILE A 85 2.34 -9.26 1.75
C ILE A 85 1.27 -8.79 0.76
N GLY A 86 0.36 -7.92 1.20
CA GLY A 86 -0.67 -7.33 0.33
C GLY A 86 -0.05 -6.55 -0.84
N PHE A 87 0.98 -5.74 -0.57
CA PHE A 87 1.71 -5.01 -1.59
C PHE A 87 2.36 -5.95 -2.60
N LEU A 88 3.10 -6.97 -2.14
CA LEU A 88 3.75 -7.94 -3.04
C LEU A 88 2.74 -8.69 -3.90
N TYR A 89 1.57 -9.04 -3.35
CA TYR A 89 0.50 -9.67 -4.11
C TYR A 89 -0.01 -8.76 -5.24
N ILE A 90 -0.29 -7.49 -4.96
CA ILE A 90 -0.78 -6.54 -5.98
C ILE A 90 0.31 -6.21 -7.00
N ALA A 91 1.54 -5.94 -6.55
CA ALA A 91 2.66 -5.64 -7.43
C ALA A 91 2.97 -6.82 -8.38
N GLY A 92 3.00 -8.04 -7.84
CA GLY A 92 3.20 -9.24 -8.65
C GLY A 92 2.02 -9.53 -9.58
N TRP A 93 0.77 -9.21 -9.17
CA TRP A 93 -0.40 -9.36 -10.04
C TRP A 93 -0.31 -8.42 -11.25
N ILE A 94 0.00 -7.14 -11.03
CA ILE A 94 0.19 -6.14 -12.09
C ILE A 94 1.31 -6.59 -13.03
N GLY A 95 2.47 -6.96 -12.48
CA GLY A 95 3.62 -7.42 -13.27
C GLY A 95 3.32 -8.68 -14.07
N TYR A 96 2.63 -9.66 -13.49
CA TYR A 96 2.29 -10.90 -14.15
C TYR A 96 1.29 -10.69 -15.29
N VAL A 97 0.22 -9.92 -15.06
CA VAL A 97 -0.78 -9.61 -16.09
C VAL A 97 -0.15 -8.85 -17.27
N GLY A 98 0.68 -7.84 -16.97
CA GLY A 98 1.40 -7.08 -18.00
C GLY A 98 2.35 -7.97 -18.82
N ARG A 99 3.12 -8.84 -18.15
CA ARG A 99 4.00 -9.80 -18.84
C ARG A 99 3.22 -10.76 -19.74
N GLN A 100 2.10 -11.30 -19.27
CA GLN A 100 1.28 -12.21 -20.06
C GLN A 100 0.69 -11.51 -21.29
N TYR A 101 0.27 -10.25 -21.15
CA TYR A 101 -0.21 -9.46 -22.29
C TYR A 101 0.87 -9.31 -23.35
N LEU A 102 2.09 -8.88 -22.95
CA LEU A 102 3.23 -8.73 -23.85
C LEU A 102 3.62 -10.05 -24.53
N ASN A 103 3.61 -11.16 -23.80
CA ASN A 103 3.92 -12.48 -24.35
C ASN A 103 2.93 -12.92 -25.44
N ILE A 104 1.64 -12.58 -25.30
CA ILE A 104 0.61 -12.93 -26.29
C ILE A 104 0.72 -12.03 -27.52
N VAL A 105 0.79 -10.71 -27.33
CA VAL A 105 0.78 -9.75 -28.46
C VAL A 105 2.06 -9.81 -29.29
N LYS A 106 3.19 -10.26 -28.72
CA LYS A 106 4.45 -10.49 -29.45
C LYS A 106 4.29 -11.49 -30.61
N GLY A 107 3.34 -12.42 -30.52
CA GLY A 107 3.04 -13.40 -31.57
C GLY A 107 2.09 -12.90 -32.67
N GLU A 108 1.54 -11.70 -32.56
CA GLU A 108 0.63 -11.14 -33.55
C GLU A 108 1.36 -10.47 -34.72
N LYS A 109 0.63 -10.21 -35.82
CA LYS A 109 1.20 -9.59 -37.02
C LYS A 109 1.78 -8.19 -36.79
N LYS A 110 1.22 -7.43 -35.83
CA LYS A 110 1.62 -6.05 -35.50
C LYS A 110 1.60 -5.84 -33.98
N PRO A 111 2.62 -6.34 -33.24
CA PRO A 111 2.66 -6.25 -31.79
C PRO A 111 2.64 -4.80 -31.26
N THR A 112 3.35 -3.89 -31.94
CA THR A 112 3.45 -2.47 -31.56
C THR A 112 2.11 -1.74 -31.63
N GLU A 113 1.23 -2.15 -32.54
CA GLU A 113 -0.12 -1.56 -32.65
C GLU A 113 -0.97 -1.93 -31.42
N LYS A 114 -0.80 -3.16 -30.89
CA LYS A 114 -1.48 -3.64 -29.68
C LYS A 114 -0.91 -3.09 -28.37
N GLU A 115 0.26 -2.46 -28.41
CA GLU A 115 0.82 -1.69 -27.29
C GLU A 115 0.26 -0.26 -27.23
N ILE A 116 -0.03 0.34 -28.39
CA ILE A 116 -0.63 1.68 -28.47
C ILE A 116 -2.15 1.60 -28.30
N ILE A 117 -2.79 0.68 -29.03
CA ILE A 117 -4.22 0.42 -28.99
C ILE A 117 -4.43 -0.88 -28.21
N ILE A 118 -4.61 -0.74 -26.90
CA ILE A 118 -4.76 -1.87 -25.98
C ILE A 118 -5.98 -2.71 -26.37
N ASP A 119 -5.76 -4.02 -26.50
CA ASP A 119 -6.84 -5.00 -26.62
C ASP A 119 -7.53 -5.15 -25.26
N VAL A 120 -8.52 -4.29 -25.02
CA VAL A 120 -9.24 -4.22 -23.74
C VAL A 120 -9.89 -5.57 -23.36
N PRO A 121 -10.57 -6.30 -24.27
CA PRO A 121 -11.10 -7.63 -23.96
C PRO A 121 -10.02 -8.62 -23.49
N LEU A 122 -8.88 -8.67 -24.18
CA LEU A 122 -7.76 -9.54 -23.80
C LEU A 122 -7.17 -9.12 -22.44
N ALA A 123 -6.93 -7.83 -22.24
CA ALA A 123 -6.37 -7.30 -21.00
C ALA A 123 -7.27 -7.60 -19.78
N LEU A 124 -8.59 -7.45 -19.91
CA LEU A 124 -9.55 -7.80 -18.85
C LEU A 124 -9.55 -9.31 -18.55
N ARG A 125 -9.51 -10.16 -19.59
CA ARG A 125 -9.42 -11.61 -19.41
C ARG A 125 -8.15 -12.02 -18.67
N LEU A 126 -7.00 -11.46 -19.05
CA LEU A 126 -5.72 -11.73 -18.39
C LEU A 126 -5.70 -11.21 -16.96
N SER A 127 -6.30 -10.04 -16.70
CA SER A 127 -6.44 -9.48 -15.35
C SER A 127 -7.16 -10.44 -14.42
N LEU A 128 -8.30 -11.00 -14.86
CA LEU A 128 -9.07 -11.99 -14.09
C LEU A 128 -8.29 -13.29 -13.88
N GLN A 129 -7.61 -13.79 -14.92
CA GLN A 129 -6.80 -15.01 -14.83
C GLN A 129 -5.51 -14.83 -14.00
N GLY A 130 -5.06 -13.60 -13.82
CA GLY A 130 -3.87 -13.23 -13.06
C GLY A 130 -4.05 -13.29 -11.54
N ALA A 131 -5.26 -13.48 -11.03
CA ALA A 131 -5.49 -13.55 -9.57
C ALA A 131 -4.64 -14.65 -8.89
N ALA A 132 -4.44 -15.79 -9.57
CA ALA A 132 -3.59 -16.88 -9.08
C ALA A 132 -2.12 -16.77 -9.56
N TRP A 133 -1.61 -15.55 -9.80
CA TRP A 133 -0.25 -15.34 -10.32
C TRP A 133 0.87 -16.01 -9.51
N PRO A 134 0.86 -16.08 -8.15
CA PRO A 134 2.00 -16.64 -7.43
C PRO A 134 2.22 -18.10 -7.78
N LEU A 135 1.14 -18.88 -7.87
CA LEU A 135 1.18 -20.29 -8.25
C LEU A 135 1.67 -20.46 -9.69
N LYS A 136 1.19 -19.63 -10.62
CA LYS A 136 1.58 -19.69 -12.02
C LYS A 136 3.04 -19.31 -12.22
N ALA A 137 3.50 -18.24 -11.57
CA ALA A 137 4.89 -17.79 -11.63
C ALA A 137 5.86 -18.86 -11.08
N VAL A 138 5.52 -19.53 -9.98
CA VAL A 138 6.33 -20.65 -9.45
C VAL A 138 6.37 -21.83 -10.43
N ARG A 139 5.24 -22.18 -11.05
CA ARG A 139 5.20 -23.24 -12.07
C ARG A 139 6.05 -22.89 -13.30
N GLU A 140 5.94 -21.66 -13.81
CA GLU A 140 6.75 -21.19 -14.94
C GLU A 140 8.25 -21.15 -14.61
N LEU A 141 8.62 -20.81 -13.38
CA LEU A 141 9.99 -20.88 -12.90
C LEU A 141 10.50 -22.33 -12.88
N GLN A 142 9.72 -23.26 -12.34
CA GLN A 142 10.07 -24.69 -12.30
C GLN A 142 10.17 -25.30 -13.71
N GLN A 143 9.36 -24.81 -14.65
CA GLN A 143 9.40 -25.24 -16.06
C GLN A 143 10.52 -24.58 -16.86
N GLY A 144 11.22 -23.58 -16.31
CA GLY A 144 12.27 -22.83 -17.00
C GLY A 144 11.75 -21.88 -18.08
N SER A 145 10.46 -21.56 -18.10
CA SER A 145 9.84 -20.62 -19.06
C SER A 145 9.71 -19.20 -18.52
N LEU A 146 10.10 -18.96 -17.27
CA LEU A 146 10.10 -17.63 -16.66
C LEU A 146 11.32 -16.79 -17.07
N VAL A 147 12.48 -17.42 -17.23
CA VAL A 147 13.77 -16.76 -17.49
C VAL A 147 14.21 -17.05 -18.92
N GLU A 148 14.56 -15.99 -19.66
CA GLU A 148 15.07 -16.11 -21.03
C GLU A 148 16.48 -16.71 -21.05
N ARG A 149 16.83 -17.41 -22.13
CA ARG A 149 18.20 -17.93 -22.30
C ARG A 149 19.20 -16.81 -22.54
N ALA A 150 20.50 -17.13 -22.46
CA ALA A 150 21.60 -16.20 -22.70
C ALA A 150 21.76 -15.81 -24.19
N GLU A 151 20.65 -15.62 -24.91
CA GLU A 151 20.57 -15.23 -26.32
C GLU A 151 20.31 -13.71 -26.46
N ASN A 152 20.18 -13.01 -25.32
CA ASN A 152 19.94 -11.57 -25.29
C ASN A 152 21.15 -10.76 -25.76
N ILE A 153 20.88 -9.59 -26.32
CA ILE A 153 21.89 -8.66 -26.84
C ILE A 153 22.86 -8.28 -25.71
N THR A 154 24.15 -8.56 -25.92
CA THR A 154 25.25 -8.16 -25.02
C THR A 154 26.17 -7.17 -25.72
N VAL A 155 26.81 -6.28 -24.96
CA VAL A 155 27.76 -5.29 -25.49
C VAL A 155 29.15 -5.92 -25.72
N SER A 156 29.44 -7.04 -25.06
CA SER A 156 30.70 -7.79 -25.16
C SER A 156 30.45 -9.31 -25.00
N PRO A 157 31.09 -10.19 -25.79
CA PRO A 157 31.12 -11.62 -25.47
C PRO A 157 31.73 -11.82 -24.08
N ARG A 158 31.06 -12.59 -23.22
CA ARG A 158 31.64 -13.11 -21.97
C ARG A 158 31.78 -14.61 -22.08
#